data_AF-A0A537RQZ7-F1
#
_entry.id   AF-A0A537RQZ7-F1
#
_cell.length_a   1.000
_cell.length_b   1.000
_cell.length_c   1.000
_cell.angle_alpha   90.00
_cell.angle_beta   90.00
_cell.angle_gamma   90.00
#
_symmetry.space_group_name_H-M   'P 1'
#
loop_
_entity.id
_entity.type
_entity.pdbx_description
1 polymer ?
#
loop_
_entity_poly.entity_id
_entity_poly.type
_entity_poly.pdbx_seq_one_letter_code
_entity_poly.pdbx_strand_id
1 'polypeptide(L)'
;WLTLWLMGAPTGPGEALILESLSLAARSAAFLIPSGWGAQEASLVALASVTGLSAETALALGLVKRAREFAVGLPGLAAWAVAEHRRAPRRAA
;
A
#
# COMPACT_ATOMS: atom_id res chain seq x y z
N TRP A 1 -5.50 -9.80 -6.03
CA TRP A 1 -5.61 -11.13 -6.67
C TRP A 1 -4.29 -11.56 -7.28
N LEU A 2 -3.78 -10.90 -8.34
CA LEU A 2 -2.52 -11.30 -9.01
C LEU A 2 -1.35 -11.49 -8.04
N THR A 3 -1.12 -10.56 -7.11
CA THR A 3 -0.05 -10.68 -6.10
C THR A 3 -0.19 -11.94 -5.25
N LEU A 4 -1.41 -12.26 -4.79
CA LEU A 4 -1.68 -13.47 -4.00
C LEU A 4 -1.48 -14.74 -4.83
N TRP A 5 -1.92 -14.72 -6.09
CA TRP A 5 -1.69 -15.82 -7.02
C TRP A 5 -0.20 -16.07 -7.27
N LEU A 6 0.59 -15.01 -7.46
CA LEU A 6 2.06 -15.08 -7.59
C LEU A 6 2.75 -15.57 -6.31
N MET A 7 2.15 -15.31 -5.13
CA MET A 7 2.62 -15.82 -3.84
C MET A 7 2.24 -17.30 -3.61
N GLY A 8 1.56 -17.96 -4.57
CA GLY A 8 1.10 -19.33 -4.40
C GLY A 8 -0.10 -19.46 -3.46
N ALA A 9 -0.77 -18.35 -3.11
CA ALA A 9 -1.97 -18.37 -2.30
C ALA A 9 -3.21 -18.53 -3.19
N PRO A 10 -3.90 -19.70 -3.16
CA PRO A 10 -5.04 -19.97 -4.02
C PRO A 10 -6.24 -19.16 -3.51
N THR A 11 -6.38 -17.94 -4.01
CA THR A 11 -7.52 -17.06 -3.73
C THR A 11 -8.25 -16.71 -5.01
N GLY A 12 -9.57 -16.68 -4.96
CA GLY A 12 -10.41 -16.18 -6.04
C GLY A 12 -10.33 -14.66 -6.16
N PRO A 13 -10.68 -14.09 -7.33
CA PRO A 13 -10.72 -12.63 -7.51
C PRO A 13 -11.72 -11.95 -6.56
N GLY A 14 -12.84 -12.63 -6.22
CA GLY A 14 -13.83 -12.13 -5.26
C GLY A 14 -13.29 -12.04 -3.83
N GLU A 15 -12.62 -13.09 -3.35
CA GLU A 15 -11.98 -13.10 -2.02
C GLU A 15 -10.91 -12.01 -1.91
N ALA A 16 -10.10 -11.87 -2.95
CA ALA A 16 -9.10 -10.81 -3.01
C ALA A 16 -9.73 -9.41 -3.02
N LEU A 17 -10.90 -9.24 -3.66
CA LEU A 17 -11.62 -7.97 -3.66
C LEU A 17 -12.20 -7.67 -2.27
N ILE A 18 -12.76 -8.67 -1.58
CA ILE A 18 -13.26 -8.54 -0.20
C ILE A 18 -12.11 -8.13 0.73
N LEU A 19 -10.99 -8.84 0.67
CA LEU A 19 -9.79 -8.54 1.44
C LEU A 19 -9.33 -7.09 1.19
N GLU A 20 -9.24 -6.69 -0.08
CA GLU A 20 -8.80 -5.34 -0.46
C GLU A 20 -9.76 -4.27 0.05
N SER A 21 -11.06 -4.47 -0.13
CA SER A 21 -12.11 -3.52 0.27
C SER A 21 -12.10 -3.30 1.77
N LEU A 22 -11.98 -4.38 2.53
CA LEU A 22 -12.00 -4.33 3.99
C LEU A 22 -10.68 -3.78 4.55
N SER A 23 -9.55 -4.10 3.91
CA SER A 23 -8.25 -3.48 4.22
C SER A 23 -8.27 -1.97 3.97
N LEU A 24 -8.90 -1.53 2.87
CA LEU A 24 -9.03 -0.12 2.55
C LEU A 24 -9.94 0.60 3.55
N ALA A 25 -11.06 -0.02 3.93
CA ALA A 25 -11.95 0.52 4.97
C ALA A 25 -11.22 0.68 6.31
N ALA A 26 -10.44 -0.31 6.72
CA ALA A 26 -9.63 -0.24 7.95
C ALA A 26 -8.55 0.85 7.86
N ARG A 27 -7.87 1.00 6.72
CA ARG A 27 -6.90 2.08 6.51
C ARG A 27 -7.55 3.46 6.54
N SER A 28 -8.75 3.60 5.98
CA SER A 28 -9.53 4.84 6.04
C SER A 28 -9.98 5.16 7.47
N ALA A 29 -10.38 4.17 8.26
CA ALA A 29 -10.68 4.36 9.68
C ALA A 29 -9.44 4.78 10.48
N ALA A 30 -8.25 4.33 10.05
CA ALA A 30 -6.96 4.71 10.58
C ALA A 30 -6.41 6.04 10.03
N PHE A 31 -7.26 6.99 9.60
CA PHE A 31 -6.81 8.25 8.98
C PHE A 31 -5.88 9.10 9.86
N LEU A 32 -5.99 8.99 11.19
CA LEU A 32 -5.07 9.67 12.12
C LEU A 32 -3.65 9.11 12.05
N ILE A 33 -3.45 7.90 11.51
CA ILE A 33 -2.16 7.23 11.43
C ILE A 33 -1.47 7.69 10.13
N PRO A 34 -0.37 8.46 10.22
CA PRO A 34 0.33 8.95 9.05
C PRO A 34 0.76 7.79 8.15
N SER A 35 0.42 7.85 6.87
CA SER A 35 0.68 6.78 5.87
C SER A 35 0.10 5.39 6.21
N GLY A 36 -0.66 5.23 7.30
CA GLY A 36 -1.29 3.98 7.70
C GLY A 36 -0.33 2.89 8.20
N TRP A 37 0.87 3.27 8.67
CA TRP A 37 1.85 2.30 9.22
C TRP A 37 1.27 1.56 10.42
N GLY A 38 1.44 0.24 10.45
CA GLY A 38 0.85 -0.62 11.47
C GLY A 38 -0.64 -0.89 11.25
N ALA A 39 -1.44 0.12 10.87
CA ALA A 39 -2.85 -0.09 10.54
C ALA A 39 -3.01 -1.05 9.35
N GLN A 40 -2.26 -0.83 8.27
CA GLN A 40 -2.29 -1.69 7.10
C GLN A 40 -1.95 -3.16 7.45
N GLU A 41 -0.87 -3.38 8.19
CA GLU A 41 -0.37 -4.72 8.50
C GLU A 41 -1.30 -5.43 9.48
N ALA A 42 -1.77 -4.71 10.49
CA ALA A 42 -2.77 -5.21 11.44
C ALA A 42 -4.07 -5.59 10.72
N SER A 43 -4.52 -4.77 9.77
CA SER A 43 -5.72 -5.06 8.96
C SER A 43 -5.54 -6.35 8.18
N LEU A 44 -4.42 -6.47 7.43
CA LEU A 44 -4.16 -7.64 6.59
C LEU A 44 -4.04 -8.92 7.43
N VAL A 45 -3.32 -8.88 8.55
CA VAL A 45 -3.18 -10.04 9.45
C VAL A 45 -4.52 -10.40 10.11
N ALA A 46 -5.30 -9.41 10.55
CA ALA A 46 -6.62 -9.66 11.12
C ALA A 46 -7.55 -10.30 10.09
N LEU A 47 -7.55 -9.80 8.85
CA LEU A 47 -8.37 -10.30 7.75
C LEU A 47 -7.87 -11.63 7.17
N ALA A 48 -6.61 -11.98 7.39
CA ALA A 48 -6.05 -13.27 7.00
C ALA A 48 -6.84 -14.44 7.62
N SER A 49 -7.24 -14.29 8.89
CA SER A 49 -8.05 -15.28 9.61
C SER A 49 -9.41 -15.56 8.95
N VAL A 50 -9.99 -14.55 8.30
CA VAL A 50 -11.31 -14.62 7.66
C VAL A 50 -11.22 -15.12 6.21
N THR A 51 -10.07 -14.92 5.57
CA THR A 51 -9.84 -15.23 4.15
C THR A 51 -9.05 -16.52 3.92
N GLY A 52 -8.68 -17.22 5.00
CA GLY A 52 -7.89 -18.45 4.93
C GLY A 52 -6.42 -18.24 4.58
N LEU A 53 -5.94 -16.99 4.58
CA LEU A 53 -4.53 -16.66 4.35
C LEU A 53 -3.72 -16.90 5.62
N SER A 54 -2.47 -17.35 5.47
CA SER A 54 -1.52 -17.34 6.58
C SER A 54 -1.12 -15.90 6.93
N ALA A 55 -0.77 -15.67 8.20
CA ALA A 55 -0.25 -14.37 8.63
C ALA A 55 1.03 -13.98 7.86
N GLU A 56 1.88 -14.95 7.53
CA GLU A 56 3.07 -14.75 6.71
C GLU A 56 2.72 -14.20 5.32
N THR A 57 1.77 -14.82 4.62
CA THR A 57 1.30 -14.36 3.31
C THR A 57 0.65 -12.98 3.39
N ALA A 58 -0.12 -12.71 4.45
CA ALA A 58 -0.76 -11.41 4.66
C ALA A 58 0.28 -10.29 4.89
N LEU A 59 1.34 -10.58 5.65
CA LEU A 59 2.46 -9.66 5.85
C LEU A 59 3.26 -9.45 4.55
N ALA A 60 3.53 -10.52 3.79
CA ALA A 60 4.17 -10.42 2.48
C ALA A 60 3.35 -9.55 1.52
N LEU A 61 2.02 -9.70 1.50
CA LEU A 61 1.12 -8.84 0.75
C LEU A 61 1.21 -7.38 1.20
N GLY A 62 1.27 -7.13 2.52
CA GLY A 62 1.49 -5.79 3.07
C GLY A 62 2.77 -5.13 2.56
N LEU A 63 3.88 -5.88 2.55
CA LEU A 63 5.17 -5.42 2.02
C LEU A 63 5.12 -5.10 0.53
N VAL A 64 4.49 -5.96 -0.28
CA VAL A 64 4.35 -5.70 -1.73
C VAL A 64 3.53 -4.44 -1.98
N LYS A 65 2.45 -4.22 -1.22
CA LYS A 65 1.62 -3.01 -1.34
C LYS A 65 2.41 -1.76 -0.97
N ARG A 66 3.27 -1.84 0.05
CA ARG A 66 4.17 -0.75 0.44
C ARG A 66 5.24 -0.47 -0.61
N ALA A 67 5.85 -1.51 -1.18
CA ALA A 67 6.82 -1.37 -2.26
C ALA A 67 6.18 -0.64 -3.47
N ARG A 68 4.93 -0.97 -3.81
CA ARG A 68 4.17 -0.26 -4.85
C ARG A 68 3.98 1.22 -4.53
N GLU A 69 3.64 1.56 -3.28
CA GLU A 69 3.48 2.96 -2.87
C GLU A 69 4.77 3.76 -3.07
N PHE A 70 5.92 3.20 -2.68
CA PHE A 70 7.21 3.84 -2.92
C PHE A 70 7.58 3.91 -4.41
N ALA A 71 7.32 2.84 -5.16
CA ALA A 71 7.60 2.79 -6.59
C ALA A 71 6.84 3.87 -7.39
N VAL A 72 5.67 4.28 -6.91
CA VAL A 72 4.87 5.36 -7.55
C VAL A 72 5.16 6.72 -6.92
N GLY A 73 5.27 6.80 -5.59
CA GLY A 73 5.44 8.04 -4.85
C GLY A 73 6.81 8.69 -5.03
N LEU A 74 7.89 7.90 -4.99
CA LEU A 74 9.25 8.42 -5.09
C LEU A 74 9.54 9.07 -6.45
N PRO A 75 9.15 8.49 -7.62
CA PRO A 75 9.31 9.17 -8.90
C PRO A 75 8.51 10.48 -8.99
N GLY A 76 7.30 10.51 -8.42
CA GLY A 76 6.49 11.73 -8.36
C GLY A 76 7.18 12.83 -7.55
N LEU A 77 7.72 12.49 -6.37
CA LEU A 77 8.51 13.40 -5.54
C LEU A 77 9.79 13.86 -6.23
N ALA A 78 10.49 12.95 -6.93
CA ALA A 78 11.69 13.29 -7.68
C ALA A 78 11.38 14.24 -8.85
N ALA A 79 10.31 13.99 -9.60
CA ALA A 79 9.86 14.87 -10.69
C ALA A 79 9.49 16.25 -10.16
N TRP A 80 8.79 16.32 -9.02
CA TRP A 80 8.48 17.57 -8.35
C TRP A 80 9.77 18.30 -7.92
N ALA A 81 10.70 17.61 -7.26
CA ALA A 81 11.97 18.20 -6.83
C ALA A 81 12.76 18.79 -8.01
N VAL A 82 12.82 18.08 -9.15
CA VAL A 82 13.48 18.57 -10.37
C VAL A 82 12.77 19.82 -10.92
N ALA A 83 11.43 19.84 -10.92
CA ALA A 83 10.67 20.99 -11.41
C ALA A 83 10.85 22.23 -10.52
N GLU A 84 10.91 22.07 -9.20
CA GLU A 84 11.12 23.15 -8.25
C GLU A 84 12.52 23.77 -8.40
N HIS A 85 13.57 22.94 -8.54
CA HIS A 85 14.94 23.42 -8.79
C HIS A 85 15.06 24.19 -10.12
N ARG A 86 14.24 23.86 -11.12
CA ARG A 86 14.18 24.61 -12.39
C ARG A 86 13.42 25.94 -12.30
N ARG A 87 12.58 26.11 -11.27
CA ARG A 87 11.77 27.32 -11.01
C ARG A 87 12.41 28.27 -10.00
N ALA A 88 13.58 27.93 -9.46
CA ALA A 88 14.30 28.80 -8.53
C ALA A 88 14.36 30.23 -9.09
N PRO A 89 13.79 31.23 -8.39
CA PRO A 89 13.68 32.57 -8.93
C PRO A 89 15.10 33.11 -9.18
N ARG A 90 15.32 33.66 -10.37
CA ARG A 90 16.32 34.72 -10.51
C ARG A 90 15.98 35.72 -9.42
N ARG A 91 16.80 35.79 -8.36
CA ARG A 91 16.74 36.90 -7.39
C ARG A 91 16.68 38.17 -8.25
N ALA A 92 15.53 38.83 -8.23
CA ALA A 92 15.42 40.17 -8.76
C ALA A 92 16.39 41.01 -7.92
N ALA A 93 17.47 41.43 -8.57
CA ALA A 93 18.40 42.42 -8.06
C ALA A 93 17.71 43.79 -8.05
#